data_AF-A0A4W3JCE9-F1
#
_entry.id   AF-A0A4W3JCE9-F1
#
_cell.length_a   1.000
_cell.length_b   1.000
_cell.length_c   1.000
_cell.angle_alpha   90.00
_cell.angle_beta   90.00
_cell.angle_gamma   90.00
#
_symmetry.space_group_name_H-M   'P 1'
#
loop_
_entity.id
_entity.type
_entity.pdbx_description
1 polymer ?
#
loop_
_entity_poly.entity_id
_entity_poly.type
_entity_poly.pdbx_seq_one_letter_code
_entity_poly.pdbx_strand_id
1 'polypeptide(L)'
;MTAPPFLSTTWFPPDQRATATAIASLLNYFGGACAFLLGPLMVPAPNETVPLLSVSNHQTERMRDRIQALLYIEFGATAVLFAAVLAYFPSRPPLPPSIAAASQRLNYRSSICRLLGNFRFLMISLAYAVPLGVLSGWSGVLDLIVTPLKISQVDAGWIGFWSLFGGCVFGIVMARFADFFRGMLKLILLLLFSGATLSSAWFALTCISSVTHLPVTPAILYTSCILIGVFVNSSVPFFFELFMETVYPVPEGISCGFVTTLSNIFMGLLLMFLAFYHTDVYWLNWCLTGSCLCSLLLILMFRESYDRLYLDVFVSI
;
A
#
# COMPACT_ATOMS: atom_id res chain seq x y z
N MET A 1 -1.59 -8.69 1.60
CA MET A 1 -1.80 -8.44 3.04
C MET A 1 -3.19 -8.95 3.42
N THR A 2 -3.31 -10.10 4.08
CA THR A 2 -4.63 -10.75 4.35
C THR A 2 -4.97 -10.88 5.83
N ALA A 3 -3.97 -10.82 6.71
CA ALA A 3 -4.14 -10.98 8.15
C ALA A 3 -4.82 -9.79 8.88
N PRO A 4 -4.60 -8.51 8.51
CA PRO A 4 -5.10 -7.38 9.29
C PRO A 4 -6.63 -7.34 9.45
N PRO A 5 -7.44 -7.52 8.39
CA PRO A 5 -8.90 -7.53 8.54
C PRO A 5 -9.39 -8.76 9.30
N PHE A 6 -8.78 -9.92 9.05
CA PHE A 6 -9.12 -11.16 9.76
C PHE A 6 -8.91 -11.03 11.28
N LEU A 7 -7.81 -10.38 11.69
CA LEU A 7 -7.53 -10.16 13.11
C LEU A 7 -8.47 -9.11 13.71
N SER A 8 -8.74 -8.01 13.00
CA SER A 8 -9.61 -6.95 13.51
C SER A 8 -11.04 -7.44 13.73
N THR A 9 -11.55 -8.28 12.84
CA THR A 9 -12.93 -8.78 12.93
C THR A 9 -13.10 -9.89 13.96
N THR A 10 -12.04 -10.66 14.25
CA THR A 10 -12.06 -11.74 15.24
C THR A 10 -11.85 -11.26 16.67
N TRP A 11 -11.08 -10.18 16.88
CA TRP A 11 -10.69 -9.73 18.22
C TRP A 11 -11.27 -8.38 18.64
N PHE A 12 -11.75 -7.54 17.71
CA PHE A 12 -12.17 -6.17 18.02
C PHE A 12 -13.66 -5.90 17.72
N PRO A 13 -14.33 -5.11 18.58
CA PRO A 13 -15.71 -4.68 18.37
C PRO A 13 -15.80 -3.63 17.24
N PRO A 14 -16.98 -3.42 16.63
CA PRO A 14 -17.15 -2.58 15.44
C PRO A 14 -16.59 -1.15 15.55
N ASP A 15 -16.56 -0.58 16.75
CA ASP A 15 -16.05 0.76 17.07
C ASP A 15 -14.52 0.89 17.05
N GLN A 16 -13.77 -0.22 17.02
CA GLN A 16 -12.30 -0.23 17.01
C GLN A 16 -11.71 -1.02 15.83
N ARG A 17 -12.55 -1.46 14.89
CA ARG A 17 -12.12 -2.32 13.79
C ARG A 17 -11.25 -1.59 12.78
N ALA A 18 -11.67 -0.42 12.30
CA ALA A 18 -10.92 0.26 11.26
C ALA A 18 -9.54 0.67 11.78
N THR A 19 -9.43 1.05 13.05
CA THR A 19 -8.14 1.34 13.69
C THR A 19 -7.29 0.09 13.91
N ALA A 20 -7.85 -1.03 14.33
CA ALA A 20 -7.11 -2.30 14.42
C ALA A 20 -6.60 -2.75 13.04
N THR A 21 -7.45 -2.70 12.00
CA THR A 21 -7.07 -2.98 10.61
C THR A 21 -5.98 -2.04 10.11
N ALA A 22 -6.10 -0.73 10.41
CA ALA A 22 -5.12 0.29 10.04
C ALA A 22 -3.77 0.07 10.70
N ILE A 23 -3.72 -0.14 12.01
CA ILE A 23 -2.45 -0.39 12.72
C ILE A 23 -1.76 -1.63 12.15
N ALA A 24 -2.49 -2.75 12.02
CA ALA A 24 -1.91 -3.99 11.52
C ALA A 24 -1.47 -3.91 10.04
N SER A 25 -2.22 -3.18 9.19
CA SER A 25 -1.84 -2.99 7.78
C SER A 25 -0.67 -2.02 7.65
N LEU A 26 -0.69 -0.90 8.37
CA LEU A 26 0.33 0.15 8.27
C LEU A 26 1.66 -0.25 8.91
N LEU A 27 1.68 -1.15 9.91
CA LEU A 27 2.93 -1.73 10.40
C LEU A 27 3.71 -2.49 9.33
N ASN A 28 3.03 -3.07 8.34
CA ASN A 28 3.71 -3.70 7.20
C ASN A 28 4.45 -2.65 6.35
N TYR A 29 3.82 -1.50 6.09
CA TYR A 29 4.45 -0.37 5.41
C TYR A 29 5.55 0.28 6.25
N PHE A 30 5.39 0.33 7.58
CA PHE A 30 6.45 0.79 8.48
C PHE A 30 7.70 -0.09 8.40
N GLY A 31 7.54 -1.42 8.29
CA GLY A 31 8.64 -2.33 7.99
C GLY A 31 9.36 -1.98 6.68
N GLY A 32 8.59 -1.65 5.64
CA GLY A 32 9.13 -1.15 4.36
C GLY A 32 9.90 0.18 4.50
N ALA A 33 9.40 1.11 5.32
CA ALA A 33 10.11 2.35 5.64
C ALA A 33 11.46 2.05 6.34
N CYS A 34 11.46 1.17 7.33
CA CYS A 34 12.71 0.74 7.99
C CYS A 34 13.70 0.12 7.00
N ALA A 35 13.23 -0.60 5.98
CA ALA A 35 14.10 -1.17 4.95
C ALA A 35 14.82 -0.09 4.12
N PHE A 36 14.19 1.06 3.85
CA PHE A 36 14.84 2.20 3.19
C PHE A 36 15.99 2.81 4.01
N LEU A 37 15.99 2.65 5.34
CA LEU A 37 17.09 3.07 6.22
C LEU A 37 18.16 1.98 6.36
N LEU A 38 17.72 0.75 6.66
CA LEU A 38 18.62 -0.37 6.92
C LEU A 38 19.41 -0.81 5.68
N GLY A 39 18.80 -0.74 4.49
CA GLY A 39 19.43 -1.12 3.23
C GLY A 39 20.73 -0.34 2.99
N PRO A 40 20.70 0.99 2.86
CA PRO A 40 21.90 1.81 2.65
C PRO A 40 22.89 1.80 3.82
N LEU A 41 22.41 1.68 5.08
CA LEU A 41 23.29 1.62 6.25
C LEU A 41 24.12 0.34 6.31
N MET A 42 23.53 -0.80 5.94
CA MET A 42 24.19 -2.10 6.02
C MET A 42 24.90 -2.47 4.71
N VAL A 43 24.43 -1.96 3.56
CA VAL A 43 25.10 -2.05 2.25
C VAL A 43 25.36 -0.65 1.70
N PRO A 44 26.43 0.02 2.13
CA PRO A 44 26.83 1.31 1.58
C PRO A 44 27.17 1.18 0.10
N ALA A 45 26.72 2.15 -0.70
CA ALA A 45 27.14 2.26 -2.09
C ALA A 45 28.68 2.37 -2.18
N PRO A 46 29.33 1.76 -3.18
CA PRO A 46 30.76 1.97 -3.39
C PRO A 46 31.00 3.46 -3.66
N ASN A 47 32.00 4.05 -2.98
CA ASN A 47 32.37 5.46 -3.17
C ASN A 47 32.52 5.77 -4.67
N GLU A 48 31.99 6.92 -5.11
CA GLU A 48 31.97 7.42 -6.50
C GLU A 48 33.34 7.53 -7.20
N THR A 49 34.42 7.20 -6.50
CA THR A 49 35.80 7.21 -7.02
C THR A 49 36.22 5.90 -7.69
N VAL A 50 35.39 4.85 -7.64
CA VAL A 50 35.70 3.56 -8.26
C VAL A 50 34.81 3.35 -9.49
N PRO A 51 35.33 3.45 -10.73
CA PRO A 51 34.52 3.20 -11.92
C PRO A 51 33.96 1.78 -11.89
N LEU A 52 32.68 1.63 -12.27
CA LEU A 52 31.92 0.37 -12.29
C LEU A 52 32.62 -0.80 -13.01
N LEU A 53 33.58 -0.51 -13.89
CA LEU A 53 34.41 -1.48 -14.61
C LEU A 53 35.58 -2.04 -13.78
N SER A 54 35.78 -1.54 -12.55
CA SER A 54 36.83 -1.95 -11.61
C SER A 54 36.28 -2.43 -10.26
N VAL A 55 35.01 -2.86 -10.23
CA VAL A 55 34.47 -3.61 -9.09
C VAL A 55 35.25 -4.92 -8.99
N SER A 56 36.28 -4.92 -8.14
CA SER A 56 37.06 -6.11 -7.84
C SER A 56 36.12 -7.20 -7.33
N ASN A 57 36.34 -8.47 -7.73
CA ASN A 57 35.59 -9.62 -7.20
C ASN A 57 35.44 -9.56 -5.66
N HIS A 58 36.43 -9.00 -4.97
CA HIS A 58 36.41 -8.84 -3.53
C HIS A 58 35.35 -7.85 -3.00
N GLN A 59 35.00 -6.79 -3.74
CA GLN A 59 33.90 -5.88 -3.36
C GLN A 59 32.54 -6.54 -3.55
N THR A 60 32.35 -7.31 -4.62
CA THR A 60 31.14 -8.08 -4.86
C THR A 60 30.92 -9.13 -3.77
N GLU A 61 31.96 -9.87 -3.39
CA GLU A 61 31.87 -10.84 -2.28
C GLU A 61 31.52 -10.16 -0.95
N ARG A 62 32.11 -8.98 -0.64
CA ARG A 62 31.73 -8.23 0.58
C ARG A 62 30.29 -7.73 0.57
N MET A 63 29.77 -7.29 -0.58
CA MET A 63 28.36 -6.89 -0.68
C MET A 63 27.45 -8.10 -0.48
N ARG A 64 27.80 -9.24 -1.07
CA ARG A 64 27.08 -10.50 -0.92
C ARG A 64 27.06 -10.97 0.54
N ASP A 65 28.20 -10.94 1.23
CA ASP A 65 28.29 -11.32 2.64
C ASP A 65 27.42 -10.44 3.53
N ARG A 66 27.38 -9.13 3.27
CA ARG A 66 26.54 -8.18 4.03
C ARG A 66 25.05 -8.40 3.77
N ILE A 67 24.66 -8.65 2.52
CA ILE A 67 23.28 -9.00 2.15
C ILE A 67 22.89 -10.33 2.80
N GLN A 68 23.76 -11.33 2.79
CA GLN A 68 23.51 -12.62 3.40
C GLN A 68 23.38 -12.51 4.93
N ALA A 69 24.23 -11.73 5.58
CA ALA A 69 24.12 -11.44 7.01
C ALA A 69 22.79 -10.74 7.37
N LEU A 70 22.37 -9.76 6.57
CA LEU A 70 21.07 -9.10 6.69
C LEU A 70 19.91 -10.10 6.65
N LEU A 71 19.90 -10.98 5.63
CA LEU A 71 18.85 -11.98 5.46
C LEU A 71 18.81 -12.98 6.62
N TYR A 72 19.96 -13.38 7.17
CA TYR A 72 19.99 -14.26 8.34
C TYR A 72 19.51 -13.58 9.62
N ILE A 73 19.82 -12.29 9.82
CA ILE A 73 19.31 -11.51 10.95
C ILE A 73 17.79 -11.39 10.85
N GLU A 74 17.26 -11.08 9.67
CA GLU A 74 15.82 -10.99 9.41
C GLU A 74 15.12 -12.35 9.63
N PHE A 75 15.72 -13.44 9.15
CA PHE A 75 15.24 -14.79 9.40
C PHE A 75 15.17 -15.11 10.89
N GLY A 76 16.24 -14.80 11.65
CA GLY A 76 16.30 -15.01 13.09
C GLY A 76 15.22 -14.21 13.84
N ALA A 77 15.07 -12.92 13.53
CA ALA A 77 14.05 -12.08 14.13
C ALA A 77 12.62 -12.60 13.83
N THR A 78 12.37 -12.99 12.59
CA THR A 78 11.07 -13.54 12.17
C THR A 78 10.78 -14.88 12.85
N ALA A 79 11.78 -15.76 12.97
CA ALA A 79 11.63 -17.05 13.66
C ALA A 79 11.32 -16.90 15.15
N VAL A 80 11.96 -15.94 15.83
CA VAL A 80 11.68 -15.62 17.24
C VAL A 80 10.25 -15.09 17.40
N LEU A 81 9.82 -14.16 16.55
CA LEU A 81 8.45 -13.66 16.57
C LEU A 81 7.43 -14.76 16.29
N PHE A 82 7.71 -15.64 15.33
CA PHE A 82 6.85 -16.78 15.02
C PHE A 82 6.74 -17.74 16.20
N ALA A 83 7.85 -18.08 16.86
CA ALA A 83 7.85 -18.92 18.05
C ALA A 83 7.08 -18.28 19.21
N ALA A 84 7.21 -16.97 19.41
CA ALA A 84 6.47 -16.23 20.43
C ALA A 84 4.95 -16.25 20.17
N VAL A 85 4.53 -16.10 18.91
CA VAL A 85 3.12 -16.20 18.52
C VAL A 85 2.58 -17.61 18.78
N LEU A 86 3.33 -18.66 18.41
CA LEU A 86 2.93 -20.04 18.68
C LEU A 86 2.81 -20.35 20.18
N ALA A 87 3.67 -19.76 21.01
CA ALA A 87 3.67 -19.99 22.45
C ALA A 87 2.57 -19.21 23.20
N TYR A 88 2.23 -18.00 22.75
CA TYR A 88 1.41 -17.06 23.52
C TYR A 88 0.02 -16.78 22.95
N PHE A 89 -0.18 -16.89 21.63
CA PHE A 89 -1.46 -16.50 21.00
C PHE A 89 -2.41 -17.70 20.81
N PRO A 90 -3.52 -17.80 21.56
CA PRO A 90 -4.54 -18.82 21.32
C PRO A 90 -5.27 -18.56 19.99
N SER A 91 -5.73 -19.63 19.36
CA SER A 91 -6.26 -19.63 17.99
C SER A 91 -7.49 -18.74 17.78
N ARG A 92 -8.29 -18.50 18.84
CA ARG A 92 -9.50 -17.65 18.87
C ARG A 92 -9.73 -17.13 20.30
N PRO A 93 -10.33 -15.95 20.49
CA PRO A 93 -10.79 -15.54 21.80
C PRO A 93 -11.90 -16.48 22.31
N PRO A 94 -11.98 -16.73 23.63
CA PRO A 94 -12.96 -17.66 24.21
C PRO A 94 -14.42 -17.20 24.08
N LEU A 95 -14.66 -15.90 23.80
CA LEU A 95 -15.97 -15.32 23.52
C LEU A 95 -15.89 -14.51 22.22
N PRO A 96 -16.78 -14.73 21.24
CA PRO A 96 -16.77 -13.97 19.99
C PRO A 96 -17.23 -12.52 20.24
N PRO A 97 -16.46 -11.50 19.84
CA PRO A 97 -16.80 -10.10 20.11
C PRO A 97 -17.94 -9.54 19.22
N SER A 98 -18.46 -10.30 18.25
CA SER A 98 -19.61 -9.88 17.41
C SER A 98 -20.32 -11.04 16.71
N ILE A 99 -21.57 -10.80 16.28
CA ILE A 99 -22.39 -11.75 15.49
C ILE A 99 -21.73 -12.03 14.12
N ALA A 100 -21.08 -11.05 13.50
CA ALA A 100 -20.31 -11.24 12.27
C ALA A 100 -19.06 -12.14 12.44
N ALA A 101 -18.52 -12.26 13.66
CA ALA A 101 -17.48 -13.24 13.99
C ALA A 101 -18.07 -14.64 14.28
N ALA A 102 -19.35 -14.70 14.67
CA ALA A 102 -20.09 -15.93 14.93
C ALA A 102 -20.79 -16.53 13.68
N SER A 103 -20.92 -15.76 12.59
CA SER A 103 -21.60 -16.22 11.37
C SER A 103 -20.75 -17.23 10.58
N GLN A 104 -21.39 -18.28 10.06
CA GLN A 104 -20.70 -19.26 9.21
C GLN A 104 -20.25 -18.61 7.91
N ARG A 105 -18.94 -18.64 7.69
CA ARG A 105 -18.33 -18.15 6.45
C ARG A 105 -18.63 -19.10 5.30
N LEU A 106 -18.76 -18.55 4.09
CA LEU A 106 -19.02 -19.34 2.89
C LEU A 106 -17.85 -20.27 2.55
N ASN A 107 -18.16 -21.42 1.96
CA ASN A 107 -17.15 -22.33 1.39
C ASN A 107 -16.27 -21.60 0.37
N TYR A 108 -14.98 -21.96 0.29
CA TYR A 108 -13.97 -21.29 -0.56
C TYR A 108 -14.39 -21.15 -2.03
N ARG A 109 -14.91 -22.22 -2.65
CA ARG A 109 -15.30 -22.20 -4.07
C ARG A 109 -16.50 -21.28 -4.33
N SER A 110 -17.49 -21.32 -3.44
CA SER A 110 -18.66 -20.43 -3.49
C SER A 110 -18.27 -18.98 -3.26
N SER A 111 -17.31 -18.73 -2.37
CA SER A 111 -16.75 -17.41 -2.10
C SER A 111 -16.10 -16.80 -3.33
N ILE A 112 -15.26 -17.54 -4.05
CA ILE A 112 -14.62 -17.06 -5.29
C ILE A 112 -15.66 -16.75 -6.37
N CYS A 113 -16.62 -17.64 -6.61
CA CYS A 113 -17.67 -17.40 -7.60
C CYS A 113 -18.52 -16.19 -7.25
N ARG A 114 -18.88 -16.00 -5.97
CA ARG A 114 -19.64 -14.84 -5.50
C ARG A 114 -18.84 -13.54 -5.61
N LEU A 115 -17.54 -13.61 -5.35
CA LEU A 115 -16.63 -12.47 -5.44
C LEU A 115 -16.46 -11.99 -6.89
N LEU A 116 -16.25 -12.93 -7.82
CA LEU A 116 -16.16 -12.64 -9.25
C LEU A 116 -17.51 -12.26 -9.88
N GLY A 117 -18.63 -12.76 -9.34
CA GLY A 117 -19.97 -12.39 -9.80
C GLY A 117 -20.45 -11.02 -9.29
N ASN A 118 -19.81 -10.45 -8.27
CA ASN A 118 -20.23 -9.19 -7.68
C ASN A 118 -19.54 -8.01 -8.38
N PHE A 119 -20.24 -7.40 -9.34
CA PHE A 119 -19.73 -6.25 -10.08
C PHE A 119 -19.33 -5.07 -9.18
N ARG A 120 -20.04 -4.85 -8.06
CA ARG A 120 -19.71 -3.77 -7.11
C ARG A 120 -18.33 -4.01 -6.48
N PHE A 121 -18.07 -5.26 -6.08
CA PHE A 121 -16.78 -5.66 -5.53
C PHE A 121 -15.65 -5.55 -6.56
N LEU A 122 -15.88 -6.01 -7.79
CA LEU A 122 -14.89 -5.91 -8.86
C LEU A 122 -14.52 -4.45 -9.17
N MET A 123 -15.52 -3.57 -9.22
CA MET A 123 -15.32 -2.14 -9.47
C MET A 123 -14.42 -1.49 -8.41
N ILE A 124 -14.68 -1.77 -7.13
CA ILE A 124 -13.85 -1.22 -6.06
C ILE A 124 -12.49 -1.92 -5.93
N SER A 125 -12.42 -3.21 -6.28
CA SER A 125 -11.15 -3.95 -6.37
C SER A 125 -10.23 -3.33 -7.42
N LEU A 126 -10.77 -2.91 -8.56
CA LEU A 126 -10.03 -2.18 -9.58
C LEU A 126 -9.61 -0.79 -9.10
N ALA A 127 -10.49 -0.08 -8.40
CA ALA A 127 -10.17 1.23 -7.81
C ALA A 127 -9.00 1.15 -6.81
N TYR A 128 -8.83 0.05 -6.08
CA TYR A 128 -7.65 -0.19 -5.25
C TYR A 128 -6.45 -0.66 -6.08
N ALA A 129 -6.63 -1.70 -6.89
CA ALA A 129 -5.52 -2.46 -7.46
C ALA A 129 -4.70 -1.68 -8.50
N VAL A 130 -5.37 -0.86 -9.30
CA VAL A 130 -4.75 -0.04 -10.34
C VAL A 130 -3.77 0.98 -9.75
N PRO A 131 -4.18 1.92 -8.88
CA PRO A 131 -3.27 2.92 -8.32
C PRO A 131 -2.21 2.33 -7.40
N LEU A 132 -2.52 1.32 -6.58
CA LEU A 132 -1.50 0.70 -5.72
C LEU A 132 -0.47 -0.11 -6.52
N GLY A 133 -0.90 -0.84 -7.54
CA GLY A 133 0.01 -1.58 -8.41
C GLY A 133 0.92 -0.64 -9.19
N VAL A 134 0.35 0.43 -9.75
CA VAL A 134 1.12 1.44 -10.49
C VAL A 134 2.07 2.20 -9.58
N LEU A 135 1.63 2.62 -8.38
CA LEU A 135 2.52 3.27 -7.41
C LEU A 135 3.66 2.36 -6.96
N SER A 136 3.40 1.07 -6.75
CA SER A 136 4.45 0.11 -6.33
C SER A 136 5.52 -0.03 -7.41
N GLY A 137 5.11 -0.18 -8.67
CA GLY A 137 6.05 -0.24 -9.79
C GLY A 137 6.77 1.09 -10.03
N TRP A 138 6.06 2.21 -9.95
CA TRP A 138 6.62 3.55 -10.07
C TRP A 138 7.65 3.84 -8.96
N SER A 139 7.36 3.46 -7.71
CA SER A 139 8.27 3.65 -6.57
C SER A 139 9.55 2.83 -6.72
N GLY A 140 9.47 1.63 -7.29
CA GLY A 140 10.66 0.81 -7.58
C GLY A 140 11.57 1.38 -8.67
N VAL A 141 11.04 2.28 -9.50
CA VAL A 141 11.73 2.91 -10.64
C VAL A 141 11.99 4.40 -10.38
N LEU A 142 11.64 4.90 -9.20
CA LEU A 142 11.75 6.31 -8.84
C LEU A 142 13.16 6.86 -9.04
N ASP A 143 14.18 6.06 -8.73
CA ASP A 143 15.57 6.42 -8.93
C ASP A 143 15.89 6.73 -10.42
N LEU A 144 15.35 5.94 -11.36
CA LEU A 144 15.50 6.17 -12.80
C LEU A 144 14.76 7.42 -13.28
N ILE A 145 13.65 7.77 -12.63
CA ILE A 145 12.87 9.00 -12.93
C ILE A 145 13.62 10.25 -12.46
N VAL A 146 14.33 10.11 -11.34
CA VAL A 146 14.92 11.21 -10.57
C VAL A 146 16.39 11.45 -10.92
N THR A 147 17.11 10.43 -11.43
CA THR A 147 18.49 10.52 -11.92
C THR A 147 18.69 11.59 -13.01
N PRO A 148 17.85 11.70 -14.06
CA PRO A 148 17.97 12.75 -15.07
C PRO A 148 17.80 14.17 -14.52
N LEU A 149 17.15 14.31 -13.34
CA LEU A 149 16.90 15.57 -12.66
C LEU A 149 18.06 15.99 -11.73
N LYS A 150 19.20 15.27 -11.76
CA LYS A 150 20.40 15.48 -10.92
C LYS A 150 20.16 15.35 -9.41
N ILE A 151 19.16 14.59 -9.01
CA ILE A 151 18.90 14.27 -7.61
C ILE A 151 19.63 12.96 -7.27
N SER A 152 20.20 12.87 -6.07
CA SER A 152 21.00 11.71 -5.65
C SER A 152 20.13 10.46 -5.45
N GLN A 153 20.71 9.28 -5.62
CA GLN A 153 20.04 8.02 -5.27
C GLN A 153 19.68 7.98 -3.77
N VAL A 154 20.51 8.58 -2.92
CA VAL A 154 20.26 8.68 -1.46
C VAL A 154 18.98 9.46 -1.18
N ASP A 155 18.76 10.52 -1.95
CA ASP A 155 17.60 11.40 -1.86
C ASP A 155 16.31 10.67 -2.27
N ALA A 156 16.37 9.86 -3.34
CA ALA A 156 15.25 9.02 -3.75
C ALA A 156 14.88 7.99 -2.65
N GLY A 157 15.88 7.44 -1.95
CA GLY A 157 15.67 6.60 -0.77
C GLY A 157 14.95 7.33 0.37
N TRP A 158 15.33 8.57 0.66
CA TRP A 158 14.66 9.39 1.67
C TRP A 158 13.21 9.75 1.27
N ILE A 159 12.95 10.02 -0.01
CA ILE A 159 11.59 10.25 -0.51
C ILE A 159 10.72 9.01 -0.25
N GLY A 160 11.23 7.81 -0.57
CA GLY A 160 10.54 6.55 -0.28
C GLY A 160 10.26 6.37 1.21
N PHE A 161 11.26 6.60 2.06
CA PHE A 161 11.11 6.54 3.52
C PHE A 161 9.99 7.46 4.03
N TRP A 162 10.06 8.76 3.72
CA TRP A 162 9.09 9.75 4.21
C TRP A 162 7.69 9.53 3.65
N SER A 163 7.59 9.02 2.43
CA SER A 163 6.33 8.63 1.79
C SER A 163 5.63 7.50 2.56
N LEU A 164 6.35 6.41 2.88
CA LEU A 164 5.77 5.29 3.64
C LEU A 164 5.50 5.69 5.10
N PHE A 165 6.46 6.35 5.76
CA PHE A 165 6.31 6.77 7.15
C PHE A 165 5.15 7.76 7.33
N GLY A 166 5.07 8.78 6.47
CA GLY A 166 3.99 9.75 6.47
C GLY A 166 2.63 9.09 6.18
N GLY A 167 2.58 8.14 5.26
CA GLY A 167 1.36 7.35 4.99
C GLY A 167 0.91 6.51 6.19
N CYS A 168 1.85 5.98 6.98
CA CYS A 168 1.52 5.27 8.22
C CYS A 168 0.90 6.21 9.26
N VAL A 169 1.56 7.34 9.53
CA VAL A 169 1.09 8.30 10.54
C VAL A 169 -0.26 8.89 10.13
N PHE A 170 -0.37 9.36 8.88
CA PHE A 170 -1.59 9.96 8.37
C PHE A 170 -2.74 8.96 8.28
N GLY A 171 -2.47 7.73 7.84
CA GLY A 171 -3.44 6.64 7.81
C GLY A 171 -4.02 6.29 9.17
N ILE A 172 -3.19 6.23 10.23
CA ILE A 172 -3.65 5.96 11.60
C ILE A 172 -4.53 7.11 12.12
N VAL A 173 -4.12 8.36 11.89
CA VAL A 173 -4.89 9.54 12.32
C VAL A 173 -6.25 9.59 11.61
N MET A 174 -6.26 9.37 10.29
CA MET A 174 -7.50 9.32 9.52
C MET A 174 -8.37 8.12 9.90
N ALA A 175 -7.80 6.97 10.25
CA ALA A 175 -8.55 5.80 10.69
C ALA A 175 -9.24 6.07 12.02
N ARG A 176 -8.57 6.73 12.97
CA ARG A 176 -9.20 7.18 14.23
C ARG A 176 -10.35 8.15 13.96
N PHE A 177 -10.17 9.08 13.01
CA PHE A 177 -11.23 10.00 12.62
C PHE A 177 -12.43 9.27 11.97
N ALA A 178 -12.18 8.26 11.15
CA ALA A 178 -13.23 7.43 10.55
C ALA A 178 -14.03 6.63 11.59
N ASP A 179 -13.37 6.11 12.64
CA ASP A 179 -14.06 5.41 13.73
C ASP A 179 -15.05 6.32 14.47
N PHE A 180 -14.77 7.62 14.60
CA PHE A 180 -15.70 8.58 15.20
C PHE A 180 -16.95 8.84 14.34
N PHE A 181 -16.81 8.77 13.01
CA PHE A 181 -17.86 9.14 12.07
C PHE A 181 -18.22 7.96 11.16
N ARG A 182 -19.17 7.15 11.63
CA ARG A 182 -19.67 5.97 10.91
C ARG A 182 -20.25 6.37 9.53
N GLY A 183 -19.92 5.56 8.52
CA GLY A 183 -20.48 5.71 7.16
C GLY A 183 -19.83 6.79 6.29
N MET A 184 -18.64 7.30 6.67
CA MET A 184 -17.90 8.29 5.85
C MET A 184 -16.75 7.67 5.03
N LEU A 185 -16.70 6.33 4.88
CA LEU A 185 -15.58 5.64 4.23
C LEU A 185 -15.38 6.09 2.77
N LYS A 186 -16.45 6.22 1.98
CA LYS A 186 -16.34 6.76 0.61
C LYS A 186 -15.85 8.20 0.59
N LEU A 187 -16.33 9.05 1.51
CA LEU A 187 -15.91 10.45 1.55
C LEU A 187 -14.42 10.57 1.84
N ILE A 188 -13.91 9.79 2.80
CA ILE A 188 -12.48 9.74 3.13
C ILE A 188 -11.67 9.26 1.92
N LEU A 189 -12.11 8.19 1.25
CA LEU A 189 -11.46 7.69 0.03
C LEU A 189 -11.46 8.73 -1.10
N LEU A 190 -12.56 9.47 -1.30
CA LEU A 190 -12.62 10.55 -2.30
C LEU A 190 -11.64 11.69 -1.99
N LEU A 191 -11.54 12.10 -0.72
CA LEU A 191 -10.58 13.12 -0.31
C LEU A 191 -9.13 12.64 -0.50
N LEU A 192 -8.82 11.41 -0.10
CA LEU A 192 -7.50 10.83 -0.28
C LEU A 192 -7.11 10.72 -1.76
N PHE A 193 -8.01 10.21 -2.62
CA PHE A 193 -7.71 10.06 -4.05
C PHE A 193 -7.70 11.37 -4.81
N SER A 194 -8.48 12.38 -4.38
CA SER A 194 -8.39 13.72 -4.98
C SER A 194 -7.04 14.37 -4.63
N GLY A 195 -6.59 14.25 -3.38
CA GLY A 195 -5.24 14.65 -2.97
C GLY A 195 -4.13 13.90 -3.71
N ALA A 196 -4.25 12.59 -3.87
CA ALA A 196 -3.29 11.77 -4.63
C ALA A 196 -3.23 12.15 -6.11
N THR A 197 -4.39 12.40 -6.74
CA THR A 197 -4.47 12.81 -8.16
C THR A 197 -3.87 14.21 -8.36
N LEU A 198 -4.16 15.16 -7.46
CA LEU A 198 -3.56 16.49 -7.50
C LEU A 198 -2.04 16.44 -7.30
N SER A 199 -1.56 15.65 -6.35
CA SER A 199 -0.13 15.52 -6.05
C SER A 199 0.64 14.83 -7.19
N SER A 200 0.05 13.81 -7.81
CA SER A 200 0.63 13.11 -8.97
C SER A 200 0.62 13.97 -10.23
N ALA A 201 -0.46 14.72 -10.48
CA ALA A 201 -0.51 15.71 -11.55
C ALA A 201 0.55 16.80 -11.35
N TRP A 202 0.71 17.31 -10.12
CA TRP A 202 1.74 18.28 -9.79
C TRP A 202 3.15 17.72 -10.05
N PHE A 203 3.44 16.50 -9.58
CA PHE A 203 4.72 15.86 -9.85
C PHE A 203 4.99 15.67 -11.35
N ALA A 204 4.00 15.15 -12.09
CA ALA A 204 4.09 14.93 -13.53
C ALA A 204 4.33 16.23 -14.31
N LEU A 205 3.63 17.31 -13.96
CA LEU A 205 3.82 18.64 -14.57
C LEU A 205 5.20 19.22 -14.27
N THR A 206 5.70 19.04 -13.05
CA THR A 206 7.04 19.53 -12.65
C THR A 206 8.15 18.82 -13.44
N CYS A 207 7.96 17.56 -13.82
CA CYS A 207 8.90 16.81 -14.65
C CYS A 207 8.93 17.28 -16.12
N ILE A 208 7.92 18.01 -16.60
CA ILE A 208 7.81 18.50 -18.01
C ILE A 208 8.17 19.99 -18.09
N SER A 209 9.10 20.45 -17.24
CA SER A 209 9.50 21.85 -17.15
C SER A 209 10.08 22.46 -18.45
N SER A 210 10.28 21.69 -19.52
CA SER A 210 10.60 22.25 -20.85
C SER A 210 9.44 23.08 -21.45
N VAL A 211 8.20 22.90 -20.98
CA VAL A 211 6.99 23.57 -21.54
C VAL A 211 6.39 24.60 -20.57
N THR A 212 6.69 24.53 -19.27
CA THR A 212 6.10 25.40 -18.25
C THR A 212 7.18 26.18 -17.49
N HIS A 213 7.01 27.50 -17.36
CA HIS A 213 7.89 28.40 -16.59
C HIS A 213 7.80 28.20 -15.06
N LEU A 214 7.55 26.98 -14.58
CA LEU A 214 7.52 26.71 -13.15
C LEU A 214 8.96 26.56 -12.61
N PRO A 215 9.27 27.12 -11.43
CA PRO A 215 10.58 26.95 -10.81
C PRO A 215 10.72 25.50 -10.32
N VAL A 216 11.53 24.69 -11.02
CA VAL A 216 11.87 23.32 -10.58
C VAL A 216 12.84 23.41 -9.41
N THR A 217 12.28 23.43 -8.20
CA THR A 217 13.07 23.32 -6.98
C THR A 217 13.03 21.87 -6.51
N PRO A 218 14.17 21.25 -6.10
CA PRO A 218 14.17 19.88 -5.59
C PRO A 218 13.16 19.68 -4.45
N ALA A 219 12.97 20.69 -3.59
CA ALA A 219 11.96 20.66 -2.53
C ALA A 219 10.52 20.37 -3.05
N ILE A 220 10.15 20.87 -4.23
CA ILE A 220 8.82 20.68 -4.81
C ILE A 220 8.64 19.24 -5.32
N LEU A 221 9.69 18.67 -5.92
CA LEU A 221 9.69 17.27 -6.36
C LEU A 221 9.57 16.32 -5.16
N TYR A 222 10.32 16.59 -4.09
CA TYR A 222 10.26 15.80 -2.87
C TYR A 222 8.87 15.85 -2.22
N THR A 223 8.32 17.05 -2.03
CA THR A 223 7.02 17.20 -1.36
C THR A 223 5.90 16.56 -2.15
N SER A 224 5.87 16.73 -3.47
CA SER A 224 4.86 16.10 -4.32
C SER A 224 4.98 14.56 -4.32
N CYS A 225 6.18 13.99 -4.43
CA CYS A 225 6.39 12.54 -4.31
C CYS A 225 5.91 11.98 -2.97
N ILE A 226 6.28 12.64 -1.87
CA ILE A 226 5.92 12.22 -0.51
C ILE A 226 4.39 12.27 -0.36
N LEU A 227 3.74 13.35 -0.80
CA LEU A 227 2.29 13.50 -0.72
C LEU A 227 1.53 12.41 -1.49
N ILE A 228 1.99 12.03 -2.69
CA ILE A 228 1.36 10.95 -3.46
C ILE A 228 1.31 9.67 -2.63
N GLY A 229 2.46 9.23 -2.10
CA GLY A 229 2.50 7.99 -1.34
C GLY A 229 1.83 8.11 0.02
N VAL A 230 1.86 9.27 0.68
CA VAL A 230 1.08 9.50 1.91
C VAL A 230 -0.40 9.24 1.65
N PHE A 231 -0.98 9.84 0.61
CA PHE A 231 -2.41 9.69 0.32
C PHE A 231 -2.79 8.28 -0.12
N VAL A 232 -1.99 7.67 -1.01
CA VAL A 232 -2.28 6.32 -1.52
C VAL A 232 -2.08 5.25 -0.44
N ASN A 233 -0.97 5.26 0.31
CA ASN A 233 -0.74 4.27 1.36
C ASN A 233 -1.74 4.39 2.51
N SER A 234 -2.15 5.62 2.86
CA SER A 234 -3.18 5.85 3.89
C SER A 234 -4.55 5.32 3.47
N SER A 235 -4.83 5.16 2.17
CA SER A 235 -6.12 4.70 1.66
C SER A 235 -6.39 3.20 1.88
N VAL A 236 -5.33 2.41 2.04
CA VAL A 236 -5.36 0.94 2.14
C VAL A 236 -6.34 0.40 3.20
N PRO A 237 -6.27 0.83 4.48
CA PRO A 237 -7.19 0.32 5.49
C PRO A 237 -8.65 0.62 5.19
N PHE A 238 -8.96 1.80 4.62
CA PHE A 238 -10.34 2.16 4.27
C PHE A 238 -10.89 1.30 3.14
N PHE A 239 -10.06 0.95 2.16
CA PHE A 239 -10.46 -0.01 1.13
C PHE A 239 -10.73 -1.40 1.72
N PHE A 240 -9.89 -1.87 2.66
CA PHE A 240 -10.11 -3.16 3.29
C PHE A 240 -11.44 -3.22 4.05
N GLU A 241 -11.78 -2.19 4.83
CA GLU A 241 -13.08 -2.12 5.49
C GLU A 241 -14.23 -2.11 4.48
N LEU A 242 -14.13 -1.30 3.43
CA LEU A 242 -15.17 -1.20 2.40
C LEU A 242 -15.32 -2.50 1.57
N PHE A 243 -14.25 -3.25 1.35
CA PHE A 243 -14.35 -4.60 0.79
C PHE A 243 -15.13 -5.53 1.73
N MET A 244 -14.82 -5.52 3.03
CA MET A 244 -15.52 -6.41 3.96
C MET A 244 -17.00 -6.07 4.11
N GLU A 245 -17.38 -4.81 3.94
CA GLU A 245 -18.78 -4.40 3.89
C GLU A 245 -19.48 -4.90 2.61
N THR A 246 -18.82 -4.85 1.45
CA THR A 246 -19.43 -5.17 0.15
C THR A 246 -19.58 -6.65 -0.17
N VAL A 247 -18.67 -7.50 0.32
CA VAL A 247 -18.68 -8.95 0.05
C VAL A 247 -19.09 -9.80 1.24
N TYR A 248 -19.61 -9.22 2.32
CA TYR A 248 -20.18 -10.01 3.42
C TYR A 248 -21.21 -11.04 2.90
N PRO A 249 -21.16 -12.34 3.29
CA PRO A 249 -20.32 -12.99 4.32
C PRO A 249 -19.12 -13.80 3.76
N VAL A 250 -18.40 -13.29 2.76
CA VAL A 250 -17.17 -13.93 2.21
C VAL A 250 -16.02 -13.88 3.23
N PRO A 251 -15.16 -14.92 3.31
CA PRO A 251 -13.93 -14.86 4.11
C PRO A 251 -12.99 -13.73 3.68
N GLU A 252 -12.54 -12.97 4.66
CA GLU A 252 -11.79 -11.72 4.49
C GLU A 252 -10.42 -11.96 3.85
N GLY A 253 -9.79 -13.08 4.20
CA GLY A 253 -8.53 -13.50 3.59
C GLY A 253 -8.62 -13.77 2.09
N ILE A 254 -9.77 -14.24 1.58
CA ILE A 254 -9.97 -14.46 0.14
C ILE A 254 -10.12 -13.12 -0.58
N SER A 255 -10.94 -12.21 -0.05
CA SER A 255 -11.17 -10.89 -0.64
C SER A 255 -9.89 -10.05 -0.68
N CYS A 256 -9.17 -9.94 0.44
CA CYS A 256 -7.89 -9.22 0.49
C CYS A 256 -6.80 -9.89 -0.34
N GLY A 257 -6.80 -11.24 -0.40
CA GLY A 257 -5.88 -12.00 -1.22
C GLY A 257 -6.09 -11.71 -2.70
N PHE A 258 -7.34 -11.76 -3.16
CA PHE A 258 -7.71 -11.44 -4.54
C PHE A 258 -7.27 -10.02 -4.94
N VAL A 259 -7.60 -9.03 -4.11
CA VAL A 259 -7.28 -7.62 -4.38
C VAL A 259 -5.76 -7.37 -4.37
N THR A 260 -5.02 -7.99 -3.43
CA THR A 260 -3.55 -7.89 -3.41
C THR A 260 -2.93 -8.51 -4.66
N THR A 261 -3.38 -9.70 -5.06
CA THR A 261 -2.92 -10.36 -6.28
C THR A 261 -3.22 -9.51 -7.52
N LEU A 262 -4.42 -8.92 -7.59
CA LEU A 262 -4.78 -8.02 -8.67
C LEU A 262 -3.85 -6.79 -8.74
N SER A 263 -3.49 -6.20 -7.60
CA SER A 263 -2.54 -5.08 -7.54
C SER A 263 -1.14 -5.47 -8.03
N ASN A 264 -0.67 -6.67 -7.66
CA ASN A 264 0.63 -7.19 -8.12
C ASN A 264 0.64 -7.48 -9.62
N ILE A 265 -0.50 -7.89 -10.21
CA ILE A 265 -0.63 -8.05 -11.66
C ILE A 265 -0.46 -6.69 -12.35
N PHE A 266 -1.12 -5.63 -11.87
CA PHE A 266 -0.94 -4.28 -12.45
C PHE A 266 0.50 -3.76 -12.31
N MET A 267 1.14 -4.00 -11.16
CA MET A 267 2.56 -3.70 -10.97
C MET A 267 3.43 -4.46 -11.99
N GLY A 268 3.23 -5.77 -12.14
CA GLY A 268 3.97 -6.61 -13.08
C GLY A 268 3.77 -6.18 -14.53
N LEU A 269 2.54 -5.80 -14.91
CA LEU A 269 2.25 -5.25 -16.24
C LEU A 269 2.99 -3.93 -16.47
N LEU A 270 2.99 -3.02 -15.50
CA LEU A 270 3.71 -1.74 -15.61
C LEU A 270 5.22 -1.97 -15.82
N LEU A 271 5.83 -2.82 -14.99
CA LEU A 271 7.26 -3.14 -15.09
C LEU A 271 7.60 -3.88 -16.39
N MET A 272 6.72 -4.75 -16.86
CA MET A 272 6.86 -5.40 -18.17
C MET A 272 6.84 -4.37 -19.30
N PHE A 273 5.92 -3.40 -19.30
CA PHE A 273 5.89 -2.33 -20.30
C PHE A 273 7.14 -1.46 -20.24
N LEU A 274 7.65 -1.17 -19.04
CA LEU A 274 8.90 -0.45 -18.86
C LEU A 274 10.09 -1.20 -19.47
N ALA A 275 10.13 -2.53 -19.36
CA ALA A 275 11.19 -3.34 -19.97
C ALA A 275 11.21 -3.21 -21.50
N PHE A 276 10.06 -2.99 -22.15
CA PHE A 276 9.96 -2.76 -23.60
C PHE A 276 10.18 -1.28 -24.00
N TYR A 277 9.73 -0.33 -23.17
CA TYR A 277 9.78 1.12 -23.43
C TYR A 277 10.73 1.83 -22.45
N HIS A 278 11.99 1.42 -22.41
CA HIS A 278 13.00 1.98 -21.49
C HIS A 278 13.49 3.38 -21.91
N THR A 279 13.27 3.80 -23.15
CA THR A 279 13.86 5.03 -23.72
C THR A 279 13.28 6.32 -23.13
N ASP A 280 11.99 6.35 -22.78
CA ASP A 280 11.33 7.49 -22.17
C ASP A 280 10.65 7.07 -20.87
N VAL A 281 10.98 7.69 -19.74
CA VAL A 281 10.42 7.33 -18.42
C VAL A 281 9.25 8.24 -18.02
N TYR A 282 9.04 9.36 -18.73
CA TYR A 282 8.02 10.37 -18.43
C TYR A 282 6.58 9.84 -18.48
N TRP A 283 6.31 8.81 -19.30
CA TRP A 283 4.97 8.21 -19.38
C TRP A 283 4.55 7.52 -18.08
N LEU A 284 5.51 7.07 -17.25
CA LEU A 284 5.21 6.46 -15.96
C LEU A 284 4.53 7.45 -15.02
N ASN A 285 4.94 8.72 -15.04
CA ASN A 285 4.35 9.77 -14.20
C ASN A 285 2.89 10.03 -14.59
N TRP A 286 2.60 10.06 -15.89
CA TRP A 286 1.23 10.19 -16.39
C TRP A 286 0.39 8.94 -16.16
N CYS A 287 1.00 7.76 -16.24
CA CYS A 287 0.34 6.51 -15.89
C CYS A 287 -0.11 6.51 -14.43
N LEU A 288 0.74 6.99 -13.51
CA LEU A 288 0.39 7.15 -12.10
C LEU A 288 -0.77 8.13 -11.92
N THR A 289 -0.71 9.32 -12.52
CA THR A 289 -1.82 10.30 -12.45
C THR A 289 -3.13 9.73 -13.01
N GLY A 290 -3.06 9.06 -14.16
CA GLY A 290 -4.21 8.40 -14.79
C GLY A 290 -4.78 7.27 -13.93
N SER A 291 -3.93 6.52 -13.24
CA SER A 291 -4.35 5.45 -12.33
C SER A 291 -5.11 5.99 -11.11
N CYS A 292 -4.63 7.10 -10.51
CA CYS A 292 -5.30 7.77 -9.40
C CYS A 292 -6.63 8.40 -9.84
N LEU A 293 -6.67 9.05 -11.00
CA LEU A 293 -7.88 9.64 -11.55
C LEU A 293 -8.93 8.58 -11.89
N CYS A 294 -8.52 7.47 -12.51
CA CYS A 294 -9.40 6.33 -12.81
C CYS A 294 -10.01 5.77 -11.51
N SER A 295 -9.20 5.56 -10.48
CA SER A 295 -9.67 5.14 -9.17
C SER A 295 -10.67 6.13 -8.57
N LEU A 296 -10.39 7.44 -8.63
CA LEU A 296 -11.30 8.48 -8.15
C LEU A 296 -12.67 8.41 -8.84
N LEU A 297 -12.69 8.22 -10.17
CA LEU A 297 -13.93 8.08 -10.93
C LEU A 297 -14.70 6.81 -10.54
N LEU A 298 -13.99 5.69 -10.36
CA LEU A 298 -14.61 4.43 -9.91
C LEU A 298 -15.20 4.55 -8.51
N ILE A 299 -14.53 5.25 -7.58
CA ILE A 299 -15.03 5.53 -6.23
C ILE A 299 -16.26 6.45 -6.29
N LEU A 300 -16.28 7.44 -7.19
CA LEU A 300 -17.46 8.30 -7.38
C LEU A 300 -18.68 7.50 -7.84
N MET A 301 -18.50 6.63 -8.85
CA MET A 301 -19.53 5.75 -9.40
C MET A 301 -19.98 4.66 -8.42
N PHE A 302 -19.15 4.32 -7.43
CA PHE A 302 -19.46 3.34 -6.42
C PHE A 302 -20.61 3.81 -5.52
N ARG A 303 -21.73 3.08 -5.53
CA ARG A 303 -22.86 3.30 -4.62
C ARG A 303 -22.66 2.47 -3.36
N GLU A 304 -22.50 3.14 -2.23
CA GLU A 304 -22.32 2.49 -0.93
C GLU A 304 -23.56 1.68 -0.55
N SER A 305 -23.33 0.49 0.02
CA SER A 305 -24.35 -0.35 0.65
C SER A 305 -23.74 -0.87 1.94
N TYR A 306 -24.20 -0.34 3.07
CA TYR A 306 -23.66 -0.64 4.40
C TYR A 306 -24.37 -1.87 5.01
N ASP A 307 -24.40 -2.98 4.28
CA ASP A 307 -25.19 -4.17 4.64
C ASP A 307 -24.70 -4.79 5.96
N ARG A 308 -23.39 -4.75 6.21
CA ARG A 308 -22.75 -5.26 7.43
C ARG A 308 -22.94 -4.34 8.64
N LEU A 309 -22.79 -3.02 8.47
CA LEU A 309 -23.02 -2.05 9.53
C LEU A 309 -24.49 -2.09 9.99
N TYR A 310 -25.42 -2.28 9.06
CA TYR A 310 -26.83 -2.43 9.36
C TYR A 310 -27.10 -3.68 10.23
N LEU A 311 -26.46 -4.81 9.90
CA LEU A 311 -26.51 -6.04 10.71
C LEU A 311 -25.94 -5.87 12.12
N ASP A 312 -24.78 -5.23 12.25
CA ASP A 312 -24.10 -5.03 13.55
C ASP A 312 -24.82 -3.99 14.44
N VAL A 313 -25.64 -3.09 13.88
CA VAL A 313 -26.38 -2.05 14.65
C VAL A 313 -27.82 -2.45 14.98
N PHE A 314 -28.53 -3.16 14.09
CA PHE A 314 -29.96 -3.46 14.28
C PHE A 314 -30.25 -4.82 14.91
N VAL A 315 -29.30 -5.76 14.90
CA VAL A 315 -29.48 -7.08 15.55
C VAL A 315 -28.89 -7.11 16.98
N SER A 316 -28.25 -6.02 17.43
CA SER A 316 -27.74 -5.87 18.79
C SER A 316 -28.75 -5.24 19.77
N ILE A 317 -30.01 -5.07 19.36
CA ILE A 317 -31.15 -4.65 20.20
C ILE A 317 -32.07 -5.85 20.36
#